data_AF-A0A804R5Y5-F1
#
_entry.id   AF-A0A804R5Y5-F1
#
_cell.length_a   1.000
_cell.length_b   1.000
_cell.length_c   1.000
_cell.angle_alpha   90.00
_cell.angle_beta   90.00
_cell.angle_gamma   90.00
#
_symmetry.space_group_name_H-M   'P 1'
#
loop_
_entity.id
_entity.type
_entity.pdbx_description
1 polymer ?
#
loop_
_entity_poly.entity_id
_entity_poly.type
_entity_poly.pdbx_seq_one_letter_code
_entity_poly.pdbx_strand_id
1 'polypeptide(L)'
;MGGLPSAALLERFATSLEELSIAGVRLSSLTGLPRLPALRCLSLPDNRLSGSAALAAVAESCGATLRHLDLGNNRFAEVQELAPLAGVRVESLDLF
;
A
#
# COMPACT_ATOMS: atom_id res chain seq x y z
N MET A 1 0.96 7.53 17.03
CA MET A 1 0.55 6.51 16.04
C MET A 1 0.84 7.09 14.67
N GLY A 2 1.51 6.35 13.78
CA GLY A 2 1.67 6.78 12.39
C GLY A 2 0.32 6.77 11.68
N GLY A 3 0.10 7.72 10.79
CA GLY A 3 -1.11 7.80 9.98
C GLY A 3 -0.75 8.12 8.54
N LEU A 4 -1.66 7.76 7.62
CA LEU A 4 -1.58 8.21 6.24
C LEU A 4 -1.66 9.75 6.19
N PRO A 5 -1.13 10.38 5.14
CA PRO A 5 -1.57 11.71 4.75
C PRO A 5 -3.10 11.77 4.68
N SER A 6 -3.68 12.95 4.92
CA SER A 6 -5.15 13.06 4.95
C SER A 6 -5.76 12.55 3.63
N ALA A 7 -6.89 11.84 3.73
CA ALA A 7 -7.58 11.32 2.54
C ALA A 7 -7.86 12.43 1.52
N ALA A 8 -8.30 13.60 1.97
CA ALA A 8 -8.52 14.77 1.13
C ALA A 8 -7.27 15.24 0.36
N LEU A 9 -6.06 15.09 0.93
CA LEU A 9 -4.82 15.42 0.24
C LEU A 9 -4.53 14.41 -0.88
N LEU A 10 -4.67 13.12 -0.60
CA LEU A 10 -4.45 12.05 -1.57
C LEU A 10 -5.51 12.08 -2.69
N GLU A 11 -6.78 12.31 -2.34
CA GLU A 11 -7.91 12.44 -3.28
C GLU A 11 -7.70 13.58 -4.27
N ARG A 12 -7.11 14.72 -3.83
CA ARG A 12 -6.78 15.86 -4.71
C ARG A 12 -5.87 15.46 -5.88
N PHE A 13 -5.07 14.42 -5.72
CA PHE A 13 -4.13 13.93 -6.73
C PHE A 13 -4.48 12.54 -7.26
N ALA A 14 -5.66 11.98 -6.92
CA ALA A 14 -5.99 10.59 -7.21
C ALA A 14 -5.83 10.20 -8.69
N THR A 15 -6.13 11.13 -9.60
CA THR A 15 -6.06 10.89 -11.05
C THR A 15 -4.68 11.16 -11.66
N SER A 16 -3.70 11.67 -10.89
CA SER A 16 -2.37 12.04 -11.38
C SER A 16 -1.21 11.48 -10.56
N LEU A 17 -1.47 10.97 -9.35
CA LEU A 17 -0.45 10.42 -8.46
C LEU A 17 -0.02 9.04 -8.98
N GLU A 18 1.17 8.98 -9.59
CA GLU A 18 1.75 7.74 -10.11
C GLU A 18 2.64 7.03 -9.08
N GLU A 19 3.25 7.77 -8.16
CA GLU A 19 4.14 7.24 -7.13
C GLU A 19 3.78 7.80 -5.75
N LEU A 20 3.68 6.92 -4.75
CA LEU A 20 3.45 7.26 -3.36
C LEU A 20 4.46 6.52 -2.47
N SER A 21 5.27 7.27 -1.73
CA SER A 21 6.18 6.72 -0.73
C SER A 21 5.83 7.25 0.66
N ILE A 22 5.68 6.34 1.62
CA ILE A 22 5.46 6.66 3.04
C ILE A 22 6.32 5.71 3.87
N ALA A 23 7.59 6.08 4.07
CA ALA A 23 8.56 5.26 4.80
C ALA A 23 8.70 5.68 6.27
N GLY A 24 8.89 4.72 7.18
CA GLY A 24 9.40 5.01 8.53
C GLY A 24 8.44 5.72 9.49
N VAL A 25 7.16 5.89 9.14
CA VAL A 25 6.22 6.68 9.97
C VAL A 25 5.42 5.85 10.96
N ARG A 26 5.72 4.55 11.09
CA ARG A 26 5.02 3.61 12.00
C ARG A 26 3.55 3.40 11.62
N LEU A 27 3.22 3.36 10.33
CA LEU A 27 1.91 2.93 9.85
C LEU A 27 1.64 1.50 10.36
N SER A 28 0.47 1.29 10.96
CA SER A 28 0.02 -0.04 11.39
C SER A 28 -1.27 -0.47 10.68
N SER A 29 -1.86 0.43 9.90
CA SER A 29 -3.03 0.21 9.08
C SER A 29 -2.98 1.15 7.88
N LEU A 30 -3.65 0.75 6.79
CA LEU A 30 -3.94 1.57 5.63
C LEU A 30 -5.43 1.98 5.57
N THR A 31 -6.16 1.86 6.68
CA THR A 31 -7.54 2.37 6.79
C THR A 31 -7.59 3.84 6.38
N GLY A 32 -8.47 4.16 5.43
CA GLY A 32 -8.63 5.52 4.90
C GLY A 32 -7.76 5.84 3.69
N LEU A 33 -6.99 4.87 3.15
CA LEU A 33 -6.34 5.00 1.85
C LEU A 33 -7.43 5.14 0.76
N PRO A 34 -7.55 6.30 0.07
CA PRO A 34 -8.55 6.48 -0.97
C PRO A 34 -8.20 5.68 -2.22
N ARG A 35 -9.10 5.62 -3.21
CA ARG A 35 -8.77 5.05 -4.52
C ARG A 35 -7.75 5.92 -5.24
N LEU A 36 -6.70 5.31 -5.76
CA LEU A 36 -5.61 5.98 -6.47
C LEU A 36 -5.45 5.33 -7.86
N PRO A 37 -6.37 5.60 -8.80
CA PRO A 37 -6.46 4.90 -10.09
C PRO A 37 -5.29 5.15 -11.04
N ALA A 38 -4.39 6.10 -10.74
CA ALA A 38 -3.18 6.34 -11.52
C ALA A 38 -1.92 5.72 -10.88
N LEU A 39 -2.02 5.18 -9.67
CA LEU A 39 -0.85 4.77 -8.89
C LEU A 39 -0.20 3.52 -9.47
N ARG A 40 1.09 3.61 -9.75
CA ARG A 40 1.94 2.54 -10.30
C ARG A 40 2.99 2.07 -9.30
N CYS A 41 3.48 2.94 -8.43
CA CYS A 41 4.46 2.60 -7.40
C CYS A 41 3.91 2.96 -6.02
N LEU A 42 3.86 1.98 -5.11
CA LEU A 42 3.55 2.17 -3.70
C LEU A 42 4.70 1.63 -2.86
N SER A 43 5.41 2.53 -2.17
CA SER A 43 6.52 2.19 -1.28
C SER A 43 6.16 2.54 0.16
N LEU A 44 6.13 1.52 1.03
CA LEU A 44 5.76 1.60 2.44
C LEU A 44 6.82 1.00 3.38
N PRO A 45 8.13 1.14 3.12
CA PRO A 45 9.14 0.47 3.92
C PRO A 45 9.22 1.03 5.34
N ASP A 46 9.79 0.24 6.25
CA ASP A 46 10.04 0.64 7.64
C ASP A 46 8.76 1.04 8.41
N ASN A 47 7.64 0.37 8.11
CA ASN A 47 6.39 0.56 8.83
C ASN A 47 6.11 -0.62 9.77
N ARG A 48 4.85 -0.79 10.17
CA ARG A 48 4.37 -1.81 11.10
C ARG A 48 3.13 -2.50 10.54
N LEU A 49 2.99 -2.52 9.21
CA LEU A 49 1.87 -3.16 8.53
C LEU A 49 1.97 -4.68 8.73
N SER A 50 0.81 -5.28 8.96
CA SER A 50 0.62 -6.71 9.12
C SER A 50 -0.84 -7.01 8.81
N GLY A 51 -1.15 -8.29 8.63
CA GLY A 51 -2.47 -8.80 8.38
C GLY A 51 -2.93 -8.59 6.95
N SER A 52 -3.85 -9.46 6.53
CA SER A 52 -4.53 -9.35 5.24
C SER A 52 -5.30 -8.03 5.08
N ALA A 53 -5.75 -7.39 6.16
CA ALA A 53 -6.48 -6.13 6.08
C ALA A 53 -5.66 -5.00 5.43
N ALA A 54 -4.35 -4.90 5.70
CA ALA A 54 -3.49 -3.92 5.07
C ALA A 54 -3.39 -4.16 3.56
N LEU A 55 -3.22 -5.42 3.14
CA LEU A 55 -3.07 -5.78 1.74
C LEU A 55 -4.39 -5.70 0.96
N ALA A 56 -5.53 -5.93 1.62
CA ALA A 56 -6.85 -5.67 1.04
C ALA A 56 -7.02 -4.19 0.68
N ALA A 57 -6.59 -3.27 1.54
CA ALA A 57 -6.63 -1.84 1.26
C ALA A 57 -5.77 -1.44 0.05
N VAL A 58 -4.59 -2.07 -0.13
CA VAL A 58 -3.76 -1.87 -1.33
C VAL A 58 -4.48 -2.36 -2.58
N ALA A 59 -5.00 -3.60 -2.54
CA ALA A 59 -5.72 -4.19 -3.67
C ALA A 59 -6.93 -3.35 -4.10
N GLU A 60 -7.71 -2.84 -3.15
CA GLU A 60 -8.89 -2.00 -3.40
C GLU A 60 -8.54 -0.57 -3.87
N SER A 61 -7.47 0.01 -3.34
CA SER A 61 -7.06 1.39 -3.66
C SER A 61 -6.46 1.51 -5.05
N CYS A 62 -5.47 0.67 -5.35
CA CYS A 62 -4.60 0.82 -6.52
C CYS A 62 -4.24 -0.51 -7.20
N GLY A 63 -4.78 -1.65 -6.76
CA GLY A 63 -4.42 -2.97 -7.28
C GLY A 63 -4.64 -3.16 -8.79
N ALA A 64 -5.52 -2.37 -9.42
CA ALA A 64 -5.75 -2.41 -10.86
C ALA A 64 -4.62 -1.80 -11.70
N THR A 65 -3.81 -0.91 -11.13
CA THR A 65 -2.77 -0.15 -11.84
C THR A 65 -1.37 -0.33 -11.27
N LEU A 66 -1.27 -0.84 -10.04
CA LEU A 66 -0.02 -1.00 -9.31
C LEU A 66 0.95 -1.93 -10.06
N ARG A 67 2.19 -1.49 -10.23
CA ARG A 67 3.31 -2.21 -10.86
C ARG A 67 4.41 -2.55 -9.88
N HIS A 68 4.67 -1.68 -8.91
CA HIS A 68 5.69 -1.87 -7.89
C HIS A 68 5.07 -1.71 -6.51
N LEU A 69 5.25 -2.72 -5.66
CA LEU A 69 4.83 -2.70 -4.26
C LEU A 69 6.02 -3.04 -3.38
N ASP A 70 6.45 -2.07 -2.59
CA ASP A 70 7.52 -2.22 -1.60
C ASP A 70 6.92 -2.17 -0.20
N LEU A 71 7.03 -3.29 0.51
CA LEU A 71 6.61 -3.51 1.89
C LEU A 71 7.79 -3.91 2.77
N GLY A 72 9.03 -3.62 2.36
CA GLY A 72 10.24 -3.99 3.09
C GLY A 72 10.19 -3.56 4.56
N ASN A 73 10.77 -4.37 5.44
CA ASN A 73 10.79 -4.11 6.87
C ASN A 73 9.40 -3.76 7.50
N ASN A 74 8.35 -4.49 7.11
CA ASN A 74 7.04 -4.50 7.80
C ASN A 74 6.93 -5.73 8.74
N ARG A 75 5.70 -6.17 9.07
CA ARG A 75 5.43 -7.21 10.09
C ARG A 75 4.55 -8.34 9.56
N PHE A 76 4.57 -8.60 8.26
CA PHE A 76 3.94 -9.79 7.69
C PHE A 76 4.75 -11.02 8.11
N ALA A 77 4.08 -12.05 8.62
CA ALA A 77 4.69 -13.25 9.19
C ALA A 77 4.15 -14.55 8.56
N GLU A 78 2.96 -14.51 7.96
CA GLU A 78 2.28 -15.65 7.37
C GLU A 78 1.98 -15.38 5.89
N VAL A 79 2.22 -16.39 5.03
CA VAL A 79 1.97 -16.27 3.59
C VAL A 79 0.48 -16.02 3.28
N GLN A 80 -0.43 -16.47 4.15
CA GLN A 80 -1.87 -16.26 4.01
C GLN A 80 -2.25 -14.78 4.09
N GLU A 81 -1.44 -13.94 4.73
CA GLU A 81 -1.67 -12.49 4.78
C GLU A 81 -1.62 -11.87 3.38
N LEU A 82 -0.87 -12.48 2.44
CA LEU A 82 -0.72 -12.03 1.06
C LEU A 82 -1.93 -12.34 0.17
N ALA A 83 -2.90 -13.13 0.64
CA ALA A 83 -4.06 -13.56 -0.15
C ALA A 83 -4.82 -12.41 -0.87
N PRO A 84 -4.99 -11.20 -0.30
CA PRO A 84 -5.65 -10.09 -0.99
C PRO A 84 -4.91 -9.60 -2.24
N LEU A 85 -3.61 -9.85 -2.35
CA LEU A 85 -2.82 -9.50 -3.52
C LEU A 85 -2.96 -10.52 -4.67
N ALA A 86 -3.69 -11.62 -4.51
CA ALA A 86 -3.80 -12.68 -5.52
C ALA A 86 -4.29 -12.20 -6.90
N GLY A 87 -5.07 -11.11 -6.94
CA GLY A 87 -5.55 -10.49 -8.20
C GLY A 87 -4.69 -9.32 -8.69
N VAL A 88 -3.71 -8.87 -7.90
CA VAL A 88 -2.88 -7.70 -8.19
C VAL A 88 -1.67 -8.13 -9.03
N ARG A 89 -1.51 -7.55 -10.22
CA ARG A 89 -0.48 -7.93 -11.20
C ARG A 89 0.75 -7.01 -11.13
N VAL A 90 1.43 -7.02 -10.00
CA VAL A 90 2.70 -6.28 -9.84
C VAL A 90 3.82 -6.90 -10.68
N GLU A 91 4.73 -6.07 -11.17
CA GLU A 91 5.99 -6.44 -11.81
C GLU A 91 7.11 -6.64 -10.78
N SER A 92 7.00 -6.00 -9.61
CA SER A 92 7.92 -6.15 -8.49
C SER A 92 7.17 -6.10 -7.16
N LEU A 93 7.49 -7.04 -6.29
CA LEU A 93 7.01 -7.14 -4.91
C LEU A 93 8.21 -7.29 -3.99
N ASP A 94 8.43 -6.32 -3.10
CA ASP A 94 9.43 -6.41 -2.04
C ASP A 94 8.75 -6.61 -0.68
N LEU A 95 9.21 -7.60 0.07
CA LEU A 95 8.72 -7.97 1.41
C LEU A 95 9.85 -7.96 2.46
N PHE A 96 11.11 -7.76 2.06
CA PHE A 96 12.29 -7.90 2.92
C PHE A 96 12.89 -6.56 3.34
#